data_AF-A0A5N8HJY2-F1
#
_entry.id   AF-A0A5N8HJY2-F1
#
_cell.length_a   1.000
_cell.length_b   1.000
_cell.length_c   1.000
_cell.angle_alpha   90.00
_cell.angle_beta   90.00
_cell.angle_gamma   90.00
#
_symmetry.space_group_name_H-M   'P 1'
#
loop_
_entity.id
_entity.type
_entity.pdbx_description
1 polymer ?
#
loop_
_entity_poly.entity_id
_entity_poly.type
_entity_poly.pdbx_seq_one_letter_code
_entity_poly.pdbx_strand_id
1 'polypeptide(L)' 'MENAQKGEIMPNIPQMSAFWYAVRTAVINAASGRQTVDEALKDAQTRITK' A
#
# COMPACT_ATOMS: atom_id res chain seq x y z
N MET A 1 -17.93 -4.72 17.07
CA MET A 1 -18.09 -3.37 16.46
C MET A 1 -16.86 -2.48 16.67
N GLU A 2 -16.16 -2.58 17.80
CA GLU A 2 -15.00 -1.73 18.13
C GLU A 2 -13.91 -1.68 17.03
N ASN A 3 -13.52 -2.82 16.46
CA ASN A 3 -12.48 -2.84 15.41
C ASN A 3 -12.89 -2.08 14.14
N ALA A 4 -14.17 -2.14 13.76
CA ALA A 4 -14.67 -1.43 12.58
C ALA A 4 -14.72 0.09 12.82
N GLN A 5 -14.96 0.52 14.06
CA GLN A 5 -14.93 1.93 14.45
C GLN A 5 -13.50 2.50 14.49
N LYS A 6 -12.50 1.66 14.73
CA LYS A 6 -11.07 2.04 14.68
C LYS A 6 -10.46 1.91 13.28
N GLY A 7 -11.20 1.35 12.33
CA GLY A 7 -10.79 1.26 10.94
C GLY A 7 -11.35 2.41 10.10
N GLU A 8 -10.96 2.43 8.83
CA GLU A 8 -11.47 3.38 7.85
C GLU A 8 -12.16 2.61 6.72
N ILE A 9 -13.26 3.17 6.19
CA ILE A 9 -13.95 2.57 5.06
C ILE A 9 -13.08 2.69 3.80
N MET A 10 -12.92 1.60 3.07
CA MET A 10 -12.14 1.62 1.84
C MET A 10 -12.82 2.47 0.77
N PRO A 11 -12.06 3.31 0.04
CA PRO A 11 -12.57 3.98 -1.15
C PRO A 11 -13.06 2.97 -2.20
N ASN A 12 -14.06 3.34 -3.01
CA ASN A 12 -14.60 2.50 -4.09
C ASN A 12 -14.16 2.96 -5.49
N ILE A 13 -13.07 3.73 -5.57
CA ILE A 13 -12.55 4.28 -6.82
C ILE A 13 -11.73 3.23 -7.62
N PRO A 14 -11.67 3.31 -8.96
CA PRO A 14 -10.93 2.35 -9.79
C PRO A 14 -9.43 2.21 -9.44
N GLN A 15 -8.82 3.29 -8.91
CA GLN A 15 -7.42 3.37 -8.52
C GLN A 15 -7.07 2.46 -7.33
N MET A 16 -8.06 1.91 -6.62
CA MET A 16 -7.82 0.96 -5.53
C MET A 16 -7.09 -0.31 -5.98
N SER A 17 -7.26 -0.71 -7.24
CA SER A 17 -6.50 -1.83 -7.82
C SER A 17 -4.99 -1.55 -7.87
N ALA A 18 -4.61 -0.34 -8.30
CA ALA A 18 -3.23 0.13 -8.33
C ALA A 18 -2.66 0.27 -6.91
N PHE A 19 -3.46 0.82 -5.98
CA PHE A 19 -3.13 0.88 -4.55
C PHE A 19 -2.72 -0.49 -4.00
N TRP A 20 -3.59 -1.49 -4.13
CA TRP A 20 -3.32 -2.82 -3.58
C TRP A 20 -2.09 -3.49 -4.20
N TYR A 21 -1.87 -3.31 -5.50
CA TYR A 21 -0.71 -3.89 -6.18
C TYR A 21 0.61 -3.23 -5.75
N ALA A 22 0.60 -1.90 -5.62
CA ALA A 22 1.76 -1.13 -5.18
C ALA A 22 2.13 -1.46 -3.73
N VAL A 23 1.17 -1.44 -2.82
CA VAL A 23 1.39 -1.76 -1.40
C VAL A 23 1.84 -3.20 -1.21
N ARG A 24 1.24 -4.17 -1.92
CA ARG A 24 1.69 -5.58 -1.88
C ARG A 24 3.17 -5.71 -2.24
N THR A 25 3.60 -5.03 -3.30
CA THR A 25 4.99 -5.08 -3.75
C THR A 25 5.94 -4.47 -2.70
N ALA A 26 5.57 -3.32 -2.13
CA ALA A 26 6.38 -2.66 -1.11
C ALA A 26 6.56 -3.54 0.14
N VAL A 27 5.49 -4.15 0.64
CA VAL A 27 5.55 -5.05 1.80
C VAL A 27 6.46 -6.25 1.51
N ILE A 28 6.33 -6.89 0.35
CA ILE A 28 7.18 -8.03 -0.02
C ILE A 28 8.65 -7.60 -0.10
N ASN A 29 8.94 -6.47 -0.72
CA ASN A 29 10.33 -6.00 -0.90
C ASN A 29 10.97 -5.61 0.43
N ALA A 30 10.25 -4.89 1.29
CA ALA A 30 10.73 -4.52 2.61
C ALA A 30 10.93 -5.76 3.51
N ALA A 31 9.95 -6.66 3.54
CA ALA A 31 10.02 -7.87 4.38
C ALA A 31 11.09 -8.87 3.93
N SER A 32 11.36 -8.95 2.62
CA SER A 32 12.41 -9.81 2.07
C SER A 32 13.81 -9.18 2.07
N GLY A 33 13.94 -7.93 2.54
CA GLY A 33 15.22 -7.21 2.57
C GLY A 33 15.74 -6.79 1.18
N ARG A 34 14.89 -6.80 0.14
CA ARG A 34 15.25 -6.34 -1.21
C ARG A 34 15.38 -4.82 -1.30
N GLN A 35 14.63 -4.11 -0.45
CA GLN A 35 14.63 -2.65 -0.35
C GLN A 35 14.52 -2.27 1.13
N THR A 36 15.02 -1.08 1.48
CA THR A 36 14.65 -0.47 2.76
C THR A 36 13.17 -0.11 2.78
N VAL A 37 12.59 0.06 3.98
CA VAL A 37 11.18 0.42 4.14
C VAL A 37 10.86 1.72 3.40
N ASP A 38 11.74 2.73 3.52
CA ASP A 38 11.52 4.04 2.92
C ASP A 38 11.53 3.99 1.39
N GLU A 39 12.47 3.23 0.79
CA GLU A 39 12.53 3.03 -0.66
C GLU A 39 11.28 2.32 -1.18
N ALA A 40 10.89 1.22 -0.52
CA ALA A 40 9.75 0.41 -0.92
C ALA A 40 8.42 1.22 -0.88
N LEU A 41 8.23 2.04 0.17
CA LEU A 41 7.04 2.87 0.30
C LEU A 41 7.04 4.06 -0.69
N LYS A 42 8.20 4.66 -0.95
CA LYS A 42 8.33 5.74 -1.95
C LYS A 42 8.02 5.25 -3.37
N ASP A 43 8.47 4.05 -3.71
CA ASP A 43 8.14 3.41 -4.99
C ASP A 43 6.64 3.13 -5.09
N ALA A 44 6.01 2.64 -4.02
CA ALA A 44 4.57 2.43 -4.00
C ALA A 44 3.79 3.73 -4.21
N GLN A 45 4.16 4.81 -3.50
CA GLN A 45 3.54 6.13 -3.68
C GLN A 45 3.62 6.60 -5.13
N THR A 46 4.78 6.46 -5.75
CA THR A 46 5.01 6.85 -7.16
C THR A 46 4.12 6.05 -8.12
N ARG A 47 3.87 4.76 -7.82
CA ARG A 47 2.98 3.91 -8.65
C ARG A 47 1.51 4.21 -8.48
N ILE A 48 1.09 4.66 -7.29
CA ILE A 48 -0.31 4.98 -6.98
C ILE A 48 -0.74 6.31 -7.59
N THR A 49 0.19 7.27 -7.66
CA THR A 49 -0.07 8.65 -8.08
C THR A 49 0.25 8.92 -9.55
N LYS A 50 0.73 7.91 -10.28
CA LYS A 50 0.98 7.96 -11.72
C LYS A 50 -0.32 7.78 -12.50
#